data_AF-A0A5M3Q4R1-F1
#
_entry.id   AF-A0A5M3Q4R1-F1
#
_cell.length_a   1.000
_cell.length_b   1.000
_cell.length_c   1.000
_cell.angle_alpha   90.00
_cell.angle_beta   90.00
_cell.angle_gamma   90.00
#
_symmetry.space_group_name_H-M   'P 1'
#
loop_
_entity.id
_entity.type
_entity.pdbx_description
1 polymer ?
#
loop_
_entity_poly.entity_id
_entity_poly.type
_entity_poly.pdbx_seq_one_letter_code
_entity_poly.pdbx_strand_id
1 'polypeptide(L)'
;MSVQALFYSDRDGLEKAMEENRVYSTKAEADARDKLLELADEMRDFLVRNCTGLDEDTADKVSMVIAENRDLMKKAMTKPSLLSEKNIQQAKTEEQGKPAKRGRKKKEEPIKV
;
A
#
# COMPACT_ATOMS: atom_id res chain seq x y z
N MET A 1 -25.06 2.79 19.08
CA MET A 1 -24.45 2.11 17.94
C MET A 1 -23.50 3.08 17.27
N SER A 2 -22.19 2.81 17.27
CA SER A 2 -21.21 3.62 16.54
C SER A 2 -21.16 3.15 15.11
N VAL A 3 -21.49 4.02 14.15
CA VAL A 3 -21.33 3.73 12.72
C VAL A 3 -19.87 4.01 12.38
N GLN A 4 -19.09 2.98 12.09
CA GLN A 4 -17.73 3.16 11.55
C GLN A 4 -17.83 3.42 10.05
N ALA A 5 -17.15 4.46 9.58
CA ALA A 5 -17.03 4.74 8.16
C ALA A 5 -15.98 3.80 7.54
N LEU A 6 -16.35 3.09 6.48
CA LEU A 6 -15.46 2.29 5.67
C LEU A 6 -15.19 3.04 4.36
N PHE A 7 -13.92 3.05 3.93
CA PHE A 7 -13.49 3.66 2.69
C PHE A 7 -13.14 2.55 1.69
N TYR A 8 -13.29 2.82 0.39
CA TYR A 8 -12.95 1.88 -0.67
C TYR A 8 -12.33 2.66 -1.83
N SER A 9 -11.56 1.96 -2.66
CA SER A 9 -10.99 2.53 -3.88
C SER A 9 -12.13 2.77 -4.87
N ASP A 10 -12.24 4.00 -5.37
CA ASP A 10 -13.27 4.37 -6.37
C ASP A 10 -13.11 3.55 -7.66
N ARG A 11 -11.89 3.09 -7.97
CA ARG A 11 -11.60 2.22 -9.13
C ARG A 11 -12.02 0.77 -8.93
N ASP A 12 -11.88 0.21 -7.72
CA ASP A 12 -12.38 -1.14 -7.40
C ASP A 12 -13.93 -1.14 -7.39
N GLY A 13 -14.55 -0.06 -6.89
CA GLY A 13 -15.99 0.06 -6.69
C GLY A 13 -16.47 -0.67 -5.42
N LEU A 14 -17.57 -0.19 -4.83
CA LEU A 14 -18.04 -0.68 -3.52
C LEU A 14 -18.34 -2.19 -3.50
N GLU A 15 -18.93 -2.71 -4.57
CA GLU A 15 -19.42 -4.09 -4.66
C GLU A 15 -18.25 -5.09 -4.69
N LYS A 16 -17.25 -4.85 -5.56
CA LYS A 16 -16.01 -5.64 -5.59
C LYS A 16 -15.15 -5.44 -4.33
N ALA A 17 -15.08 -4.22 -3.80
CA ALA A 17 -14.33 -3.96 -2.58
C ALA A 17 -14.90 -4.73 -1.37
N MET A 18 -16.23 -4.91 -1.30
CA MET A 18 -16.85 -5.75 -0.28
C MET A 18 -16.65 -7.24 -0.54
N GLU A 19 -16.77 -7.69 -1.78
CA GLU A 19 -16.56 -9.10 -2.15
C GLU A 19 -15.12 -9.57 -1.85
N GLU A 20 -14.13 -8.73 -2.16
CA GLU A 20 -12.72 -9.02 -1.93
C GLU A 20 -12.20 -8.53 -0.58
N ASN A 21 -13.07 -8.01 0.30
CA ASN A 21 -12.71 -7.38 1.58
C ASN A 21 -11.60 -6.30 1.46
N ARG A 22 -11.52 -5.60 0.32
CA ARG A 22 -10.61 -4.46 0.10
C ARG A 22 -11.24 -3.14 0.55
N VAL A 23 -11.75 -3.14 1.77
CA VAL A 23 -12.27 -1.95 2.46
C VAL A 23 -11.25 -1.46 3.48
N TYR A 24 -11.05 -0.14 3.53
CA TYR A 24 -10.03 0.52 4.32
C TYR A 24 -10.64 1.31 5.47
N SER A 25 -9.85 1.46 6.54
CA SER A 25 -10.24 2.24 7.72
C SER A 25 -10.12 3.73 7.50
N THR A 26 -9.27 4.14 6.54
CA THR A 26 -8.98 5.54 6.25
C THR A 26 -9.11 5.85 4.76
N LYS A 27 -9.52 7.09 4.46
CA LYS A 27 -9.58 7.58 3.08
C LYS A 27 -8.21 7.55 2.38
N ALA A 28 -7.15 7.85 3.13
CA ALA A 28 -5.80 7.89 2.58
C ALA A 28 -5.32 6.54 2.03
N GLU A 29 -5.71 5.43 2.65
CA GLU A 29 -5.38 4.08 2.16
C GLU A 29 -6.16 3.72 0.88
N ALA A 30 -7.43 4.12 0.81
CA ALA A 30 -8.24 3.97 -0.40
C ALA A 30 -7.65 4.79 -1.57
N ASP A 31 -7.31 6.06 -1.33
CA ASP A 31 -6.63 6.92 -2.32
C ASP A 31 -5.26 6.36 -2.78
N ALA A 32 -4.52 5.71 -1.88
CA ALA A 32 -3.25 5.07 -2.22
C ALA A 32 -3.46 3.84 -3.13
N ARG A 33 -4.51 3.07 -2.86
CA ARG A 33 -4.93 1.95 -3.69
C ARG A 33 -5.39 2.40 -5.08
N ASP A 34 -6.17 3.48 -5.17
CA ASP A 34 -6.59 4.07 -6.45
C ASP A 34 -5.38 4.45 -7.32
N LYS A 35 -4.36 5.07 -6.72
CA LYS A 35 -3.11 5.43 -7.42
C LYS A 35 -2.29 4.21 -7.85
N LEU A 36 -2.34 3.12 -7.08
CA LEU A 36 -1.68 1.88 -7.45
C LEU A 36 -2.38 1.23 -8.64
N LEU A 37 -3.71 1.17 -8.62
CA LEU A 37 -4.52 0.64 -9.73
C LEU A 37 -4.32 1.44 -11.01
N GLU A 38 -4.31 2.77 -10.92
CA GLU A 38 -4.00 3.64 -12.06
C GLU A 38 -2.62 3.33 -12.66
N LEU A 39 -1.59 3.18 -11.83
CA LEU A 39 -0.26 2.84 -12.29
C LEU A 39 -0.20 1.42 -12.91
N ALA A 40 -0.94 0.45 -12.34
CA ALA A 40 -0.98 -0.91 -12.85
C ALA A 40 -1.65 -0.96 -14.25
N ASP A 41 -2.74 -0.23 -14.45
CA ASP A 41 -3.39 -0.12 -15.77
C ASP A 41 -2.43 0.46 -16.80
N GLU A 42 -1.77 1.58 -16.48
CA GLU A 42 -0.87 2.26 -17.41
C GLU A 42 0.38 1.42 -17.73
N MET A 43 0.90 0.68 -16.73
CA MET A 43 1.98 -0.29 -16.94
C MET A 43 1.54 -1.47 -17.79
N ARG A 44 0.32 -2.00 -17.60
CA ARG A 44 -0.22 -3.08 -18.44
C ARG A 44 -0.30 -2.63 -19.89
N ASP A 45 -0.91 -1.47 -20.13
CA ASP A 45 -1.01 -0.86 -21.46
C ASP A 45 0.37 -0.70 -22.11
N PHE A 46 1.35 -0.21 -21.34
CA PHE A 46 2.72 -0.12 -21.80
C PHE A 46 3.31 -1.47 -22.19
N LEU A 47 3.14 -2.50 -21.36
CA LEU A 47 3.67 -3.85 -21.61
C LEU A 47 3.01 -4.49 -22.85
N VAL A 48 1.69 -4.45 -22.97
CA VAL A 48 0.97 -5.02 -24.13
C VAL A 48 1.38 -4.33 -25.43
N ARG A 49 1.58 -3.01 -25.41
CA ARG A 49 2.01 -2.25 -26.60
C ARG A 49 3.45 -2.54 -27.03
N ASN A 50 4.35 -2.79 -26.08
CA ASN A 50 5.78 -2.94 -26.37
C ASN A 50 6.26 -4.40 -26.44
N CYS A 51 5.55 -5.33 -25.81
CA CYS A 51 5.88 -6.75 -25.80
C CYS A 51 4.91 -7.52 -26.71
N THR A 52 5.32 -7.72 -27.97
CA THR A 52 4.56 -8.53 -28.93
C THR A 52 4.50 -9.99 -28.47
N GLY A 53 3.28 -10.51 -28.30
CA GLY A 53 3.04 -11.88 -27.82
C GLY A 53 2.90 -12.01 -26.30
N LEU A 54 2.85 -10.90 -25.56
CA LEU A 54 2.49 -10.93 -24.15
C LEU A 54 0.98 -11.15 -24.00
N ASP A 55 0.63 -12.19 -23.27
CA ASP A 55 -0.74 -12.52 -22.92
C ASP A 55 -1.33 -11.49 -21.93
N GLU A 56 -2.61 -11.17 -22.06
CA GLU A 56 -3.26 -10.11 -21.28
C GLU A 56 -3.31 -10.42 -19.79
N ASP A 57 -3.61 -11.65 -19.40
CA ASP A 57 -3.60 -12.08 -17.99
C ASP A 57 -2.19 -11.97 -17.38
N THR A 58 -1.17 -12.25 -18.19
CA THR A 58 0.22 -12.14 -17.78
C THR A 58 0.61 -10.67 -17.64
N ALA A 59 0.19 -9.81 -18.57
CA ALA A 59 0.43 -8.37 -18.52
C ALA A 59 -0.21 -7.75 -17.27
N ASP A 60 -1.44 -8.13 -16.92
CA ASP A 60 -2.14 -7.69 -15.70
C ASP A 60 -1.39 -8.09 -14.42
N LYS A 61 -0.95 -9.35 -14.33
CA LYS A 61 -0.21 -9.84 -13.15
C LYS A 61 1.12 -9.12 -12.99
N VAL A 62 1.86 -8.96 -14.09
CA VAL A 62 3.17 -8.29 -14.07
C VAL A 62 3.02 -6.80 -13.73
N SER A 63 2.03 -6.12 -14.31
CA SER A 63 1.80 -4.70 -14.04
C SER A 63 1.42 -4.45 -12.58
N MET A 64 0.58 -5.32 -11.99
CA MET A 64 0.25 -5.26 -10.56
C MET A 64 1.47 -5.43 -9.67
N VAL A 65 2.32 -6.43 -9.94
CA VAL A 65 3.54 -6.65 -9.15
C VAL A 65 4.49 -5.45 -9.24
N ILE A 66 4.60 -4.83 -10.42
CA ILE A 66 5.40 -3.61 -10.61
C ILE A 66 4.79 -2.45 -9.81
N ALA A 67 3.47 -2.29 -9.82
CA ALA A 67 2.77 -1.21 -9.13
C ALA A 67 2.85 -1.32 -7.61
N GLU A 68 2.70 -2.52 -7.05
CA GLU A 68 2.89 -2.79 -5.62
C GLU A 68 4.32 -2.49 -5.17
N ASN A 69 5.30 -2.75 -6.03
CA ASN A 69 6.71 -2.53 -5.75
C ASN A 69 7.25 -1.20 -6.32
N ARG A 70 6.38 -0.21 -6.55
CA ARG A 70 6.74 1.07 -7.20
C ARG A 70 7.99 1.72 -6.61
N ASP A 71 8.13 1.75 -5.29
CA ASP A 71 9.29 2.37 -4.63
C ASP A 71 10.59 1.59 -4.83
N LEU A 72 10.50 0.25 -4.88
CA LEU A 72 11.62 -0.62 -5.21
C LEU A 72 12.00 -0.40 -6.68
N MET A 73 11.03 -0.45 -7.58
CA MET A 73 11.23 -0.27 -9.03
C MET A 73 11.88 1.07 -9.35
N LYS A 74 11.45 2.16 -8.70
CA LYS A 74 12.10 3.48 -8.82
C LYS A 74 13.58 3.44 -8.41
N LYS A 75 13.90 2.81 -7.28
CA LYS A 75 15.29 2.69 -6.81
C LYS A 75 16.11 1.77 -7.70
N ALA A 76 15.50 0.72 -8.24
CA ALA A 76 16.12 -0.23 -9.14
C ALA A 76 16.59 0.44 -10.44
N MET A 77 15.85 1.43 -10.94
CA MET A 77 16.27 2.23 -12.11
C MET A 77 17.58 2.98 -11.88
N THR A 78 17.91 3.34 -10.63
CA THR A 78 19.21 3.93 -10.29
C THR A 78 20.26 2.87 -9.89
N LYS A 79 19.83 1.79 -9.23
CA LYS A 79 20.69 0.70 -8.76
C LYS A 79 20.05 -0.67 -9.05
N PRO A 80 20.34 -1.30 -10.20
CA PRO A 80 19.70 -2.55 -10.62
C PRO A 80 19.90 -3.70 -9.63
N SER A 81 21.00 -3.70 -8.87
CA SER A 81 21.33 -4.72 -7.86
C SER A 81 20.26 -4.89 -6.78
N LEU A 82 19.44 -3.86 -6.52
CA LEU A 82 18.39 -3.89 -5.50
C LEU A 82 17.25 -4.86 -5.84
N LEU A 83 17.07 -5.24 -7.12
CA LEU A 83 16.07 -6.23 -7.52
C LEU A 83 16.47 -7.65 -7.14
N SER A 84 17.77 -7.90 -6.99
CA SER A 84 18.31 -9.24 -6.72
C SER A 84 18.36 -9.56 -5.22
N GLU A 85 18.32 -8.53 -4.37
CA GLU A 85 18.19 -8.71 -2.93
C GLU A 85 16.74 -9.08 -2.61
N LYS A 86 16.50 -10.33 -2.19
CA LYS A 86 15.18 -10.79 -1.70
C LYS A 86 14.61 -9.75 -0.75
N ASN A 87 13.58 -9.06 -1.20
CA ASN A 87 13.08 -7.92 -0.46
C ASN A 87 12.25 -8.38 0.75
N ILE A 88 12.82 -8.24 1.94
CA ILE A 88 12.22 -8.51 3.26
C ILE A 88 11.18 -7.42 3.65
N GLN A 89 10.78 -6.50 2.75
CA GLN A 89 9.89 -5.37 3.10
C GLN A 89 8.46 -5.79 3.49
N GLN A 90 8.01 -7.03 3.28
CA GLN A 90 6.77 -7.52 3.90
C GLN A 90 6.84 -7.59 5.44
N ALA A 91 8.03 -7.48 6.06
CA ALA A 91 8.19 -7.51 7.50
C ALA A 91 8.15 -6.13 8.21
N LYS A 92 7.98 -5.01 7.49
CA LYS A 92 8.11 -3.65 8.09
C LYS A 92 6.84 -2.80 8.17
N THR A 93 5.70 -3.27 7.66
CA THR A 93 4.44 -2.51 7.78
C THR A 93 3.84 -2.59 9.20
N GLU A 94 4.28 -3.51 10.06
CA GLU A 94 3.79 -3.62 11.45
C GLU A 94 4.45 -2.65 12.47
N GLU A 95 5.53 -1.93 12.13
CA GLU A 95 6.28 -1.13 13.13
C GLU A 95 6.13 0.41 13.03
N GLN A 96 5.13 0.93 12.31
CA GLN A 96 4.84 2.38 12.31
C GLN A 96 3.52 2.75 13.00
N GLY A 97 3.36 2.27 14.24
CA GLY A 97 2.44 2.80 15.22
C GLY A 97 3.19 3.36 16.44
N LYS A 98 4.02 4.40 16.27
CA LYS A 98 4.58 5.15 17.41
C LYS A 98 3.65 6.29 17.79
N PRO A 99 3.43 6.53 19.10
CA PRO A 99 3.40 7.90 19.60
C PRO A 99 4.73 8.20 20.32
N ALA A 100 5.36 9.29 19.89
CA ALA A 100 6.58 9.83 20.48
C ALA A 100 6.27 10.80 21.62
N LYS A 101 6.78 10.46 22.81
CA LYS A 101 7.43 11.29 23.85
C LYS A 101 6.91 12.71 24.14
N ARG A 102 6.65 12.98 25.43
CA ARG A 102 7.22 14.13 26.15
C ARG A 102 7.25 13.89 27.66
N GLY A 103 8.37 14.20 28.31
CA GLY A 103 8.67 13.77 29.67
C GLY A 103 8.73 14.87 30.73
N ARG A 104 9.04 14.39 31.94
CA ARG A 104 9.67 15.00 33.13
C ARG A 104 8.80 15.82 34.12
N LYS A 105 8.54 15.15 35.25
CA LYS A 105 8.71 15.52 36.68
C LYS A 105 8.00 16.77 37.25
N LYS A 106 7.15 16.54 38.27
CA LYS A 106 7.13 17.13 39.65
C LYS A 106 6.13 16.27 40.48
N LYS A 107 6.59 15.43 41.41
CA LYS A 107 6.72 15.64 42.87
C LYS A 107 5.41 16.04 43.57
N GLU A 108 4.80 15.11 44.30
CA GLU A 108 4.59 15.12 45.77
C GLU A 108 3.56 14.03 46.18
N GLU A 109 3.92 13.24 47.19
CA GLU A 109 3.10 12.22 47.87
C GLU A 109 2.09 12.88 48.84
N PRO A 110 1.41 12.12 49.72
CA PRO A 110 0.27 11.22 49.50
C PRO A 110 -0.98 11.77 50.24
N ILE A 111 -2.18 11.22 50.06
CA ILE A 111 -3.17 11.12 51.14
C ILE A 111 -4.07 9.91 50.91
N LYS A 112 -4.27 9.22 52.04
CA LYS A 112 -5.08 8.05 52.31
C LYS A 112 -6.39 8.53 52.93
N VAL A 113 -7.55 8.12 52.42
CA VAL A 113 -8.80 7.88 53.18
C VAL A 113 -9.57 6.79 52.46
#